data_AF-A0A374QZ56-F1
#
_entry.id   AF-A0A374QZ56-F1
#
_cell.length_a   1.000
_cell.length_b   1.000
_cell.length_c   1.000
_cell.angle_alpha   90.00
_cell.angle_beta   90.00
_cell.angle_gamma   90.00
#
_symmetry.space_group_name_H-M   'P 1'
#
loop_
_entity.id
_entity.type
_entity.pdbx_description
1 polymer ?
#
loop_
_entity_poly.entity_id
_entity_poly.type
_entity_poly.pdbx_seq_one_letter_code
_entity_poly.pdbx_strand_id
1 'polypeptide(L)'
;MADDPPKKEVPLESSLPTAPSITQDAISIVNTISRERFAQLSGVEPPQICAAATEAEEAAKSRLCADKSDRWLYLAARGKLELQLLLEIRRYERIGSRKGCYAVCGLKKTDIELAEFFNAARPSVCKARKALKSRHLIDSVDGILQLRYAAILDAAKSMGWSD
;
A
#
# COMPACT_ATOMS: atom_id res chain seq x y z
N MET A 1 45.82 -13.76 -64.67
CA MET A 1 45.09 -14.60 -63.71
C MET A 1 44.26 -13.65 -62.86
N ALA A 2 42.95 -13.64 -63.09
CA ALA A 2 41.99 -12.77 -62.44
C ALA A 2 41.14 -13.66 -61.53
N ASP A 3 41.17 -13.39 -60.23
CA ASP A 3 40.47 -14.14 -59.19
C ASP A 3 39.44 -13.17 -58.59
N ASP A 4 38.16 -13.36 -58.93
CA ASP A 4 37.04 -12.52 -58.49
C ASP A 4 36.12 -13.40 -57.62
N PRO A 5 35.81 -13.01 -56.37
CA PRO A 5 35.07 -13.87 -55.43
C PRO A 5 33.55 -13.91 -55.71
N PRO A 6 32.83 -14.94 -55.22
CA PRO A 6 31.45 -15.20 -55.63
C PRO A 6 30.45 -14.20 -55.01
N LYS A 7 29.50 -13.74 -55.83
CA LYS A 7 28.38 -12.87 -55.44
C LYS A 7 27.47 -13.57 -54.42
N LYS A 8 27.32 -12.97 -53.24
CA LYS A 8 26.29 -13.35 -52.26
C LYS A 8 24.94 -12.79 -52.69
N GLU A 9 23.98 -13.66 -52.99
CA GLU A 9 22.57 -13.29 -53.11
C GLU A 9 22.00 -12.99 -51.72
N VAL A 10 21.38 -11.83 -51.57
CA VAL A 10 20.65 -11.42 -50.37
C VAL A 10 19.19 -11.87 -50.53
N PRO A 11 18.58 -12.59 -49.58
CA PRO A 11 17.17 -12.95 -49.65
C PRO A 11 16.27 -11.71 -49.65
N LEU A 12 15.24 -11.73 -50.51
CA LEU A 12 14.23 -10.67 -50.63
C LEU A 12 13.66 -10.27 -49.26
N GLU A 13 13.60 -8.96 -49.03
CA GLU A 13 12.88 -8.37 -47.92
C GLU A 13 11.41 -8.83 -47.94
N SER A 14 10.97 -9.40 -46.84
CA SER A 14 9.57 -9.68 -46.57
C SER A 14 8.78 -8.37 -46.61
N SER A 15 7.73 -8.34 -47.42
CA SER A 15 6.75 -7.27 -47.52
C SER A 15 5.95 -7.15 -46.21
N LEU A 16 6.50 -6.41 -45.25
CA LEU A 16 5.70 -5.88 -44.14
C LEU A 16 4.82 -4.75 -44.69
N PRO A 17 3.53 -4.69 -44.33
CA PRO A 17 2.68 -3.59 -44.72
C PRO A 17 3.23 -2.30 -44.13
N THR A 18 3.46 -1.30 -44.99
CA THR A 18 3.82 0.06 -44.60
C THR A 18 2.80 0.59 -43.58
N ALA A 19 3.27 0.90 -42.37
CA ALA A 19 2.46 1.59 -41.39
C ALA A 19 1.98 2.92 -41.98
N PRO A 20 0.69 3.29 -41.82
CA PRO A 20 0.21 4.56 -42.35
C PRO A 20 0.97 5.70 -41.67
N SER A 21 1.60 6.56 -42.47
CA SER A 21 2.18 7.82 -42.02
C SER A 21 1.04 8.70 -41.49
N ILE A 22 0.79 8.65 -40.18
CA ILE A 22 -0.16 9.55 -39.52
C ILE A 22 0.47 10.94 -39.54
N THR A 23 -0.15 11.86 -40.28
CA THR A 23 0.21 13.28 -40.25
C THR A 23 0.10 13.82 -38.82
N GLN A 24 1.08 14.61 -38.37
CA GLN A 24 1.15 15.14 -36.99
C GLN A 24 -0.11 15.96 -36.58
N ASP A 25 -0.89 16.45 -37.54
CA ASP A 25 -2.14 17.19 -37.30
C ASP A 25 -3.36 16.29 -37.01
N ALA A 26 -3.24 14.96 -37.09
CA ALA A 26 -4.38 14.06 -36.89
C ALA A 26 -4.64 13.71 -35.40
N ILE A 27 -3.72 14.05 -34.49
CA ILE A 27 -3.83 13.69 -33.06
C ILE A 27 -4.26 14.93 -32.27
N SER A 28 -5.57 15.11 -32.13
CA SER A 28 -6.16 16.04 -31.18
C SER A 28 -6.12 15.44 -29.77
N ILE A 29 -5.25 15.96 -28.90
CA ILE A 29 -5.20 15.60 -27.48
C ILE A 29 -6.18 16.51 -26.73
N VAL A 30 -7.40 16.02 -26.51
CA VAL A 30 -8.40 16.72 -25.69
C VAL A 30 -8.19 16.33 -24.22
N ASN A 31 -7.63 17.24 -23.41
CA ASN A 31 -7.37 17.03 -21.97
C ASN A 31 -8.63 17.03 -21.09
N THR A 32 -9.80 17.27 -21.68
CA THR A 32 -11.09 17.36 -20.98
C THR A 32 -12.03 16.28 -21.51
N ILE A 33 -12.24 15.24 -20.71
CA ILE A 33 -13.27 14.24 -20.98
C ILE A 33 -14.65 14.85 -20.76
N SER A 34 -15.61 14.55 -21.65
CA SER A 34 -16.99 14.96 -21.48
C SER A 34 -17.62 14.27 -20.27
N ARG A 35 -18.64 14.89 -19.66
CA ARG A 35 -19.34 14.35 -18.48
C ARG A 35 -19.93 12.95 -18.72
N GLU A 36 -20.31 12.66 -19.96
CA GLU A 36 -20.80 11.36 -20.40
C GLU A 36 -19.68 10.30 -20.49
N ARG A 37 -18.49 10.67 -21.00
CA ARG A 37 -17.31 9.79 -20.97
C ARG A 37 -16.80 9.56 -19.55
N PHE A 38 -16.88 10.56 -18.68
CA PHE A 38 -16.57 10.41 -17.26
C PHE A 38 -17.51 9.39 -16.60
N ALA A 39 -18.82 9.44 -16.86
CA ALA A 39 -19.77 8.47 -16.32
C ALA A 39 -19.53 7.04 -16.86
N GLN A 40 -19.14 6.89 -18.13
CA GLN A 40 -18.76 5.59 -18.71
C GLN A 40 -17.46 5.03 -18.08
N LEU A 41 -16.49 5.89 -17.78
CA LEU A 41 -15.23 5.51 -17.12
C LEU A 41 -15.38 5.31 -15.61
N SER A 42 -16.32 6.00 -14.97
CA SER A 42 -16.62 5.86 -13.53
C SER A 42 -17.55 4.68 -13.23
N GLY A 43 -17.88 3.85 -14.23
CA GLY A 43 -18.65 2.61 -14.06
C GLY A 43 -17.89 1.50 -13.33
N VAL A 44 -16.63 1.74 -12.94
CA VAL A 44 -15.93 0.89 -12.00
C VAL A 44 -16.31 1.38 -10.61
N GLU A 45 -17.30 0.72 -10.02
CA GLU A 45 -17.51 0.69 -8.58
C GLU A 45 -16.13 0.71 -7.90
N PRO A 46 -15.85 1.63 -6.97
CA PRO A 46 -14.55 1.68 -6.29
C PRO A 46 -14.26 0.25 -5.83
N PRO A 47 -13.06 -0.31 -6.12
CA PRO A 47 -12.80 -1.73 -5.96
C PRO A 47 -13.33 -2.11 -4.60
N GLN A 48 -14.39 -2.93 -4.58
CA GLN A 48 -15.00 -3.37 -3.35
C GLN A 48 -13.85 -4.03 -2.59
N ILE A 49 -13.26 -3.31 -1.63
CA ILE A 49 -12.51 -3.93 -0.56
C ILE A 49 -13.57 -4.84 0.04
N CYS A 50 -13.54 -6.13 -0.33
CA CYS A 50 -14.67 -7.03 -0.22
C CYS A 50 -15.32 -6.85 1.15
N ALA A 51 -16.64 -6.70 1.26
CA ALA A 51 -17.31 -6.52 2.54
C ALA A 51 -16.86 -7.56 3.61
N ALA A 52 -16.49 -8.76 3.16
CA ALA A 52 -15.86 -9.80 3.98
C ALA A 52 -14.50 -9.41 4.59
N ALA A 53 -13.65 -8.68 3.86
CA ALA A 53 -12.37 -8.18 4.36
C ALA A 53 -12.58 -7.10 5.45
N THR A 54 -13.62 -6.27 5.31
CA THR A 54 -13.99 -5.30 6.35
C THR A 54 -14.60 -5.98 7.59
N GLU A 55 -15.46 -6.99 7.42
CA GLU A 55 -16.03 -7.75 8.53
C GLU A 55 -14.95 -8.50 9.32
N ALA A 56 -14.02 -9.16 8.63
CA ALA A 56 -12.91 -9.87 9.27
C ALA A 56 -12.01 -8.90 10.08
N GLU A 57 -11.76 -7.72 9.54
CA GLU A 57 -10.98 -6.67 10.20
C GLU A 57 -11.69 -6.13 11.45
N GLU A 58 -13.00 -5.88 11.37
CA GLU A 58 -13.81 -5.43 12.51
C GLU A 58 -13.93 -6.51 13.60
N ALA A 59 -14.13 -7.77 13.20
CA ALA A 59 -14.18 -8.90 14.13
C ALA A 59 -12.83 -9.09 14.85
N ALA A 60 -11.72 -9.03 14.12
CA ALA A 60 -10.39 -9.10 14.70
C ALA A 60 -10.14 -7.93 15.65
N LYS A 61 -10.53 -6.71 15.27
CA LYS A 61 -10.43 -5.52 16.11
C LYS A 61 -11.22 -5.67 17.40
N SER A 62 -12.47 -6.13 17.33
CA SER A 62 -13.32 -6.35 18.51
C SER A 62 -12.68 -7.33 19.48
N ARG A 63 -12.22 -8.47 18.97
CA ARG A 63 -11.54 -9.52 19.75
C ARG A 63 -10.26 -9.02 20.42
N LEU A 64 -9.38 -8.35 19.68
CA LEU A 64 -8.15 -7.78 20.22
C LEU A 64 -8.40 -6.64 21.22
N CYS A 65 -9.49 -5.88 21.05
CA CYS A 65 -9.89 -4.84 22.00
C CYS A 65 -10.44 -5.41 23.32
N ALA A 66 -11.05 -6.60 23.30
CA ALA A 66 -11.61 -7.25 24.49
C ALA A 66 -10.53 -7.65 25.52
N ASP A 67 -9.33 -8.02 25.05
CA ASP A 67 -8.18 -8.41 25.86
C ASP A 67 -7.64 -7.29 26.77
N LYS A 68 -7.86 -6.01 26.42
CA LYS A 68 -7.44 -4.79 27.15
C LYS A 68 -5.94 -4.63 27.47
N SER A 69 -5.10 -5.66 27.30
CA SER A 69 -3.70 -5.68 27.72
C SER A 69 -2.71 -5.27 26.62
N ASP A 70 -3.19 -5.10 25.38
CA ASP A 70 -2.39 -4.85 24.17
C ASP A 70 -1.24 -5.89 23.97
N ARG A 71 -1.26 -7.04 24.68
CA ARG A 71 -0.21 -8.09 24.65
C ARG A 71 0.03 -8.64 23.25
N TRP A 72 -1.01 -8.70 22.43
CA TRP A 72 -0.95 -9.11 21.03
C TRP A 72 0.01 -8.25 20.19
N LEU A 73 0.22 -6.97 20.53
CA LEU A 73 1.22 -6.12 19.87
C LEU A 73 2.66 -6.54 20.19
N TYR A 74 2.91 -6.98 21.42
CA TYR A 74 4.22 -7.48 21.84
C TYR A 74 4.60 -8.77 21.11
N LEU A 75 3.59 -9.59 20.80
CA LEU A 75 3.77 -10.82 20.04
C LEU A 75 3.97 -10.56 18.55
N ALA A 76 3.26 -9.58 17.98
CA ALA A 76 3.38 -9.25 16.56
C ALA A 76 4.68 -8.50 16.19
N ALA A 77 5.24 -7.72 17.12
CA ALA A 77 6.46 -6.95 16.88
C ALA A 77 7.73 -7.83 16.89
N ARG A 78 8.69 -7.52 16.01
CA ARG A 78 10.03 -8.19 15.98
C ARG A 78 11.14 -7.35 16.61
N GLY A 79 10.80 -6.30 17.34
CA GLY A 79 11.77 -5.46 18.05
C GLY A 79 11.16 -4.23 18.69
N LYS A 80 11.97 -3.52 19.48
CA LYS A 80 11.55 -2.36 20.27
C LYS A 80 10.93 -1.25 19.42
N LEU A 81 11.57 -0.87 18.31
CA LEU A 81 11.08 0.21 17.45
C LEU A 81 9.75 -0.13 16.77
N GLU A 82 9.58 -1.39 16.35
CA GLU A 82 8.32 -1.84 15.76
C GLU A 82 7.20 -1.82 16.80
N LEU A 83 7.47 -2.31 18.00
CA LEU A 83 6.52 -2.28 19.11
C LEU A 83 6.13 -0.84 19.46
N GLN A 84 7.11 0.06 19.55
CA GLN A 84 6.86 1.48 19.83
C GLN A 84 5.97 2.13 18.74
N LEU A 85 6.21 1.82 17.47
CA LEU A 85 5.36 2.28 16.36
C LEU A 85 3.92 1.76 16.49
N LEU A 86 3.75 0.45 16.71
CA LEU A 86 2.42 -0.15 16.81
C LEU A 86 1.63 0.39 18.01
N LEU A 87 2.28 0.57 19.16
CA LEU A 87 1.66 1.15 20.36
C LEU A 87 1.26 2.62 20.15
N GLU A 88 2.10 3.41 19.48
CA GLU A 88 1.78 4.81 19.19
C GLU A 88 0.61 4.92 18.20
N ILE A 89 0.55 4.07 17.16
CA ILE A 89 -0.61 3.99 16.27
C ILE A 89 -1.87 3.63 17.07
N ARG A 90 -1.81 2.57 17.88
CA ARG A 90 -2.93 2.13 18.73
C ARG A 90 -3.43 3.21 19.69
N ARG A 91 -2.52 4.03 20.22
CA ARG A 91 -2.84 5.15 21.09
C ARG A 91 -3.65 6.21 20.35
N TYR A 92 -3.22 6.60 19.15
CA TYR A 92 -3.94 7.60 18.35
C TYR A 92 -5.29 7.08 17.84
N GLU A 93 -5.39 5.81 17.46
CA GLU A 93 -6.68 5.20 17.12
C GLU A 93 -7.68 5.26 18.29
N ARG A 94 -7.22 4.95 19.52
CA ARG A 94 -8.07 5.06 20.73
C ARG A 94 -8.51 6.50 21.02
N ILE A 95 -7.62 7.48 20.83
CA ILE A 95 -7.95 8.90 21.01
C ILE A 95 -9.00 9.34 19.98
N GLY A 96 -8.85 8.93 18.72
CA GLY A 96 -9.80 9.19 17.66
C GLY A 96 -11.19 8.61 17.96
N SER A 97 -11.25 7.35 18.40
CA SER A 97 -12.52 6.68 18.72
C SER A 97 -13.24 7.26 19.95
N ARG A 98 -12.51 7.76 20.96
CA ARG A 98 -13.13 8.26 22.21
C ARG A 98 -13.74 9.65 22.08
N LYS A 99 -13.17 10.49 21.21
CA LYS A 99 -13.58 11.90 21.17
C LYS A 99 -14.68 12.18 20.16
N GLY A 100 -14.98 11.29 19.21
CA GLY A 100 -15.95 11.58 18.13
C GLY A 100 -15.59 12.79 17.23
N CYS A 101 -14.55 13.56 17.58
CA CYS A 101 -14.16 14.83 16.97
C CYS A 101 -13.01 14.69 15.96
N TYR A 102 -12.31 13.56 15.92
CA TYR A 102 -11.28 13.33 14.91
C TYR A 102 -11.83 12.41 13.83
N ALA A 103 -12.12 12.96 12.65
CA ALA A 103 -12.58 12.22 11.47
C ALA A 103 -11.60 11.12 11.00
N VAL A 104 -10.38 11.12 11.55
CA VAL A 104 -9.29 10.27 11.14
C VAL A 104 -8.82 9.44 12.34
N CYS A 105 -9.04 8.13 12.27
CA CYS A 105 -8.45 7.18 13.20
C CYS A 105 -7.04 6.83 12.72
N GLY A 106 -6.00 7.07 13.53
CA GLY A 106 -4.63 6.65 13.21
C GLY A 106 -3.57 7.74 13.45
N LEU A 107 -2.32 7.38 13.17
CA LEU A 107 -1.15 8.20 13.44
C LEU A 107 -0.72 9.00 12.21
N LYS A 108 -0.87 10.32 12.28
CA LYS A 108 -0.34 11.26 11.30
C LYS A 108 0.95 11.89 11.83
N LYS A 109 2.07 11.19 11.64
CA LYS A 109 3.43 11.68 11.96
C LYS A 109 4.42 11.29 10.86
N THR A 110 5.37 12.17 10.60
CA THR A 110 6.49 11.90 9.69
C THR A 110 7.55 11.03 10.35
N ASP A 111 8.43 10.40 9.56
CA ASP A 111 9.56 9.63 10.10
C ASP A 111 10.52 10.49 10.95
N ILE A 112 10.57 11.81 10.71
CA ILE A 112 11.41 12.75 11.48
C ILE A 112 10.81 12.93 12.88
N GLU A 113 9.52 13.26 12.94
CA GLU A 113 8.80 13.44 14.21
C GLU A 113 8.80 12.14 15.04
N LEU A 114 8.68 10.99 14.39
CA LEU A 114 8.76 9.69 15.06
C LEU A 114 10.17 9.37 15.57
N ALA A 115 11.21 9.75 14.82
CA ALA A 115 12.59 9.59 15.23
C ALA A 115 12.92 10.40 16.49
N GLU A 116 12.49 11.67 16.52
CA GLU A 116 12.60 12.53 17.71
C GLU A 116 11.82 11.94 18.89
N PHE A 117 10.56 11.56 18.67
CA PHE A 117 9.70 11.01 19.72
C PHE A 117 10.22 9.72 20.34
N PHE A 118 10.78 8.81 19.53
CA PHE A 118 11.34 7.55 20.02
C PHE A 118 12.81 7.65 20.46
N ASN A 119 13.42 8.83 20.34
CA ASN A 119 14.86 9.03 20.54
C ASN A 119 15.68 8.00 19.72
N ALA A 120 15.39 7.93 18.42
CA ALA A 120 15.95 6.96 17.49
C ALA A 120 16.42 7.64 16.19
N ALA A 121 17.31 7.00 15.45
CA ALA A 121 17.73 7.51 14.15
C ALA A 121 16.59 7.39 13.12
N ARG A 122 16.35 8.45 12.34
CA ARG A 122 15.34 8.47 11.26
C ARG A 122 15.43 7.25 10.31
N PRO A 123 16.62 6.81 9.83
CA PRO A 123 16.72 5.62 8.99
C PRO A 123 16.19 4.36 9.66
N SER A 124 16.38 4.22 10.97
CA SER A 124 15.89 3.07 11.75
C SER A 124 14.37 3.05 11.84
N VAL A 125 13.75 4.21 12.08
CA VAL A 125 12.28 4.35 12.09
C VAL A 125 11.70 4.06 10.70
N CYS A 126 12.30 4.61 9.65
CA CYS A 126 11.89 4.34 8.27
C CYS A 126 11.98 2.84 7.93
N LYS A 127 13.06 2.17 8.35
CA LYS A 127 13.24 0.71 8.18
C LYS A 127 12.16 -0.07 8.95
N ALA A 128 11.91 0.27 10.20
CA ALA A 128 10.87 -0.39 11.02
C ALA A 128 9.47 -0.20 10.40
N ARG A 129 9.13 1.01 9.96
CA ARG A 129 7.87 1.31 9.28
C ARG A 129 7.71 0.50 7.99
N LYS A 130 8.76 0.41 7.17
CA LYS A 130 8.76 -0.44 5.96
C LYS A 130 8.57 -1.91 6.29
N ALA A 131 9.24 -2.42 7.33
CA ALA A 131 9.13 -3.82 7.76
C ALA A 131 7.74 -4.17 8.33
N LEU A 132 7.04 -3.22 8.95
CA LEU A 132 5.65 -3.39 9.37
C LEU A 132 4.69 -3.41 8.17
N LYS A 133 4.89 -2.51 7.20
CA LYS A 133 4.10 -2.48 5.96
C LYS A 133 4.29 -3.74 5.11
N SER A 134 5.52 -4.25 4.99
CA SER A 134 5.81 -5.46 4.20
C SER A 134 5.19 -6.72 4.80
N ARG A 135 4.90 -6.73 6.10
CA ARG A 135 4.16 -7.80 6.79
C ARG A 135 2.66 -7.51 6.90
N HIS A 136 2.19 -6.44 6.28
CA HIS A 136 0.79 -6.02 6.31
C HIS A 136 0.24 -5.78 7.73
N LEU A 137 1.10 -5.48 8.71
CA LEU A 137 0.66 -5.19 10.09
C LEU A 137 0.11 -3.78 10.24
N ILE A 138 0.56 -2.87 9.36
CA ILE A 138 0.07 -1.49 9.30
C ILE A 138 -0.24 -1.12 7.85
N ASP A 139 -1.16 -0.19 7.69
CA ASP A 139 -1.44 0.47 6.43
C ASP A 139 -1.26 2.00 6.53
N SER A 140 -1.31 2.68 5.40
CA SER A 140 -1.13 4.13 5.27
C SER A 140 -2.19 4.71 4.35
N VAL A 141 -3.29 5.16 4.92
CA VAL A 141 -4.41 5.78 4.18
C VAL A 141 -4.26 7.30 4.30
N ASP A 142 -4.13 8.01 3.17
CA ASP A 142 -3.95 9.48 3.14
C ASP A 142 -2.83 10.03 4.04
N GLY A 143 -1.75 9.25 4.18
CA GLY A 143 -0.61 9.59 5.04
C GLY A 143 -0.84 9.35 6.53
N ILE A 144 -1.95 8.71 6.91
CA ILE A 144 -2.25 8.29 8.27
C ILE A 144 -1.96 6.80 8.41
N LEU A 145 -1.12 6.47 9.39
CA LEU A 145 -0.80 5.08 9.71
C LEU A 145 -1.90 4.47 10.57
N GLN A 146 -2.37 3.29 10.17
CA GLN A 146 -3.40 2.52 10.85
C GLN A 146 -2.94 1.08 11.07
N LEU A 147 -3.44 0.45 12.12
CA LEU A 147 -3.24 -0.98 12.37
C LEU A 147 -4.14 -1.81 11.46
N ARG A 148 -3.61 -2.95 11.01
CA ARG A 148 -4.39 -4.01 10.36
C ARG A 148 -4.62 -5.14 11.35
N TYR A 149 -5.73 -5.07 12.06
CA TYR A 149 -6.13 -5.96 13.15
C TYR A 149 -6.22 -7.43 12.73
N ALA A 150 -6.70 -7.75 11.53
CA ALA A 150 -6.73 -9.14 11.06
C ALA A 150 -5.31 -9.71 10.92
N ALA A 151 -4.42 -8.99 10.25
CA ALA A 151 -3.02 -9.41 10.08
C ALA A 151 -2.26 -9.47 11.41
N ILE A 152 -2.54 -8.54 12.32
CA ILE A 152 -1.94 -8.53 13.65
C ILE A 152 -2.45 -9.71 14.49
N LEU A 153 -3.75 -10.02 14.42
CA LEU A 153 -4.33 -11.17 15.09
C LEU A 153 -3.68 -12.47 14.62
N ASP A 154 -3.50 -12.63 13.31
CA ASP A 154 -2.82 -13.80 12.73
C ASP A 154 -1.36 -13.89 13.16
N ALA A 155 -0.63 -12.76 13.13
CA ALA A 155 0.74 -12.70 13.62
C ALA A 155 0.83 -13.04 15.11
N ALA A 156 -0.07 -12.54 15.95
CA ALA A 156 -0.10 -12.83 17.38
C ALA A 156 -0.41 -14.31 17.65
N LYS A 157 -1.39 -14.89 16.94
CA LYS A 157 -1.73 -16.33 17.03
C LYS A 157 -0.54 -17.22 16.66
N SER A 158 0.19 -16.86 15.60
CA SER A 158 1.39 -17.59 15.19
C SER A 158 2.49 -17.60 16.26
N MET A 159 2.45 -16.66 17.20
CA MET A 159 3.39 -16.50 18.31
C MET A 159 2.82 -16.97 19.66
N GLY A 160 1.68 -17.69 19.65
CA GLY A 160 1.09 -18.30 20.85
C GLY A 160 0.06 -17.45 21.59
N TRP A 161 -0.47 -16.40 20.97
CA TRP A 161 -1.64 -15.70 21.51
C TRP A 161 -2.87 -16.61 21.48
N SER A 162 -3.50 -16.81 22.65
CA SER A 162 -4.73 -17.57 22.87
C SER A 162 -5.75 -16.66 23.55
N ASP A 163 -7.01 -16.76 23.11
CA ASP A 163 -8.16 -16.00 23.64
C ASP A 163 -8.44 -16.26 25.11
#